data_AF-A0AAU7T8B8-F1
#
_entry.id   AF-A0AAU7T8B8-F1
#
_cell.length_a   1.000
_cell.length_b   1.000
_cell.length_c   1.000
_cell.angle_alpha   90.00
_cell.angle_beta   90.00
_cell.angle_gamma   90.00
#
_symmetry.space_group_name_H-M   'P 1'
#
loop_
_entity.id
_entity.type
_entity.pdbx_description
1 polymer ?
#
loop_
_entity_poly.entity_id
_entity_poly.type
_entity_poly.pdbx_seq_one_letter_code
_entity_poly.pdbx_strand_id
1 'polypeptide(L)'
;MSKSSTAEVRRQAPASSKGWFLWMTGLWIVFFVVMGQGRLDDLAAWIRDLPIVAEILVWIVFFPQVLATAVWTSDWSEGLRITLVVLFTVVWTVLSIPRPKTSGRR
;
A
#
# COMPACT_ATOMS: atom_id res chain seq x y z
N MET A 1 18.33 9.68 50.53
CA MET A 1 17.42 10.51 49.72
C MET A 1 17.90 10.43 48.27
N SER A 2 17.58 9.33 47.57
CA SER A 2 18.11 9.06 46.21
C SER A 2 17.11 9.53 45.16
N LYS A 3 17.49 10.57 44.41
CA LYS A 3 16.84 10.95 43.16
C LYS A 3 17.27 9.96 42.07
N SER A 4 16.50 8.91 41.84
CA SER A 4 16.64 8.08 40.64
C SER A 4 15.90 8.75 39.49
N SER A 5 16.59 9.67 38.82
CA SER A 5 16.26 10.16 37.49
C SER A 5 16.55 9.04 36.49
N THR A 6 15.61 8.11 36.32
CA THR A 6 15.75 7.02 35.36
C THR A 6 14.79 7.26 34.21
N ALA A 7 15.33 7.94 33.20
CA ALA A 7 14.98 7.89 31.79
C ALA A 7 13.57 7.35 31.49
N GLU A 8 12.63 8.27 31.25
CA GLU A 8 11.54 8.00 30.34
C GLU A 8 12.15 7.53 29.02
N VAL A 9 12.23 6.22 28.84
CA VAL A 9 12.34 5.62 27.51
C VAL A 9 11.02 5.97 26.84
N ARG A 10 10.97 7.17 26.26
CA ARG A 10 9.97 7.61 25.31
C ARG A 10 10.02 6.56 24.22
N ARG A 11 9.18 5.53 24.35
CA ARG A 11 8.89 4.55 23.31
C ARG A 11 8.38 5.38 22.14
N GLN A 12 9.29 5.81 21.30
CA GLN A 12 8.97 6.42 20.03
C GLN A 12 8.25 5.32 19.28
N ALA A 13 6.91 5.39 19.30
CA ALA A 13 6.13 4.74 18.25
C ALA A 13 6.79 5.17 16.94
N PRO A 14 7.16 4.22 16.07
CA PRO A 14 8.06 4.51 14.97
C PRO A 14 7.41 5.60 14.12
N ALA A 15 8.02 6.79 14.06
CA ALA A 15 7.56 7.87 13.18
C ALA A 15 7.49 7.43 11.71
N SER A 16 8.22 6.36 11.37
CA SER A 16 8.10 5.57 10.14
C SER A 16 6.67 5.13 9.80
N SER A 17 5.80 4.86 10.79
CA SER A 17 4.42 4.42 10.55
C SER A 17 3.54 5.47 9.87
N LYS A 18 3.66 6.76 10.25
CA LYS A 18 2.85 7.82 9.64
C LYS A 18 3.38 8.18 8.24
N GLY A 19 4.70 8.22 8.07
CA GLY A 19 5.32 8.45 6.76
C GLY A 19 4.98 7.34 5.77
N TRP A 20 5.06 6.08 6.20
CA TRP A 20 4.65 4.92 5.39
C TRP A 20 3.17 4.97 5.01
N PHE A 21 2.29 5.30 5.96
CA PHE A 21 0.87 5.44 5.68
C PHE A 21 0.57 6.56 4.69
N LEU A 22 1.14 7.75 4.87
CA LEU A 22 0.96 8.88 3.95
C LEU A 22 1.50 8.58 2.55
N TRP A 23 2.67 7.95 2.46
CA TRP A 23 3.24 7.48 1.20
C TRP A 23 2.30 6.48 0.51
N MET A 24 1.80 5.48 1.25
CA MET A 24 0.89 4.46 0.73
C MET A 24 -0.46 5.05 0.30
N THR A 25 -1.05 5.94 1.08
CA THR A 25 -2.29 6.64 0.71
C THR A 25 -2.07 7.52 -0.51
N GLY A 26 -0.92 8.22 -0.58
CA GLY A 26 -0.53 8.98 -1.76
C GLY A 26 -0.47 8.12 -3.01
N LEU A 27 0.08 6.91 -2.91
CA LEU A 27 0.12 5.96 -4.01
C LEU A 27 -1.28 5.53 -4.48
N TRP A 28 -2.20 5.24 -3.55
CA TRP A 28 -3.58 4.96 -3.91
C TRP A 28 -4.28 6.16 -4.59
N ILE A 29 -4.04 7.38 -4.12
CA ILE A 29 -4.59 8.59 -4.74
C ILE A 29 -4.09 8.70 -6.19
N VAL A 30 -2.78 8.53 -6.42
CA VAL A 30 -2.21 8.54 -7.77
C VAL A 30 -2.86 7.49 -8.65
N PHE A 31 -3.06 6.27 -8.12
CA PHE A 31 -3.79 5.21 -8.84
C PHE A 31 -5.20 5.64 -9.24
N PHE A 32 -5.99 6.19 -8.32
CA PHE A 32 -7.35 6.67 -8.62
C PHE A 32 -7.38 7.82 -9.63
N VAL A 33 -6.38 8.71 -9.61
CA VAL A 33 -6.26 9.77 -10.60
C VAL A 33 -5.96 9.19 -11.99
N VAL A 34 -4.99 8.28 -12.09
CA VAL A 34 -4.66 7.61 -13.37
C VAL A 34 -5.84 6.80 -13.91
N MET A 35 -6.56 6.12 -13.00
CA MET A 35 -7.81 5.43 -13.27
C MET A 35 -8.89 6.36 -13.83
N GLY A 36 -9.12 7.51 -13.19
CA GLY A 36 -10.09 8.51 -13.66
C GLY A 36 -9.72 9.15 -14.99
N GLN A 37 -8.44 9.12 -15.38
CA GLN A 37 -7.98 9.56 -16.69
C GLN A 37 -8.08 8.48 -17.79
N GLY A 38 -8.52 7.26 -17.45
CA GLY A 38 -8.59 6.15 -18.41
C GLY A 38 -7.23 5.66 -18.91
N ARG A 39 -6.14 5.96 -18.20
CA ARG A 39 -4.77 5.63 -18.61
C ARG A 39 -4.25 4.31 -18.02
N LEU A 40 -5.11 3.52 -17.39
CA LEU A 40 -4.72 2.24 -16.80
C LEU A 40 -4.34 1.19 -17.85
N ASP A 41 -4.97 1.22 -19.02
CA ASP A 41 -4.63 0.31 -20.11
C ASP A 41 -3.22 0.60 -20.66
N ASP A 42 -2.89 1.87 -20.86
CA ASP A 42 -1.54 2.30 -21.25
C ASP A 42 -0.50 1.92 -20.19
N LEU A 43 -0.83 2.12 -18.91
CA LEU A 43 0.05 1.78 -17.79
C LEU A 43 0.28 0.27 -17.73
N ALA A 44 -0.77 -0.54 -17.90
CA ALA A 44 -0.68 -2.00 -17.91
C ALA A 44 0.16 -2.50 -19.08
N ALA A 45 -0.02 -1.93 -20.27
CA ALA A 45 0.78 -2.24 -21.44
C ALA A 45 2.25 -1.90 -21.20
N TRP A 46 2.53 -0.71 -20.65
CA TRP A 46 3.89 -0.30 -20.31
C TRP A 46 4.55 -1.22 -19.26
N ILE A 47 3.82 -1.64 -18.23
CA ILE A 47 4.30 -2.60 -17.21
C ILE A 47 4.66 -3.95 -17.85
N ARG A 48 3.85 -4.43 -18.79
CA ARG A 48 4.10 -5.69 -19.51
C ARG A 48 5.21 -5.63 -20.54
N ASP A 49 5.52 -4.43 -21.04
CA ASP A 49 6.60 -4.20 -22.02
C ASP A 49 7.97 -4.01 -21.36
N LEU A 50 8.02 -3.91 -20.03
CA LEU A 50 9.27 -3.81 -19.28
C LEU A 50 10.06 -5.13 -19.29
N PRO A 51 11.40 -5.06 -19.18
CA PRO A 51 12.23 -6.24 -18.94
C PRO A 51 11.78 -6.95 -17.65
N ILE A 52 11.77 -8.29 -17.67
CA ILE A 52 11.32 -9.13 -16.53
C ILE A 52 11.87 -8.68 -15.18
N VAL A 53 13.14 -8.27 -15.11
CA VAL A 53 13.75 -7.79 -13.85
C VAL A 53 13.08 -6.50 -13.36
N ALA A 54 12.82 -5.55 -14.26
CA ALA A 54 12.16 -4.29 -13.92
C ALA A 54 10.68 -4.51 -13.61
N GLU A 55 10.01 -5.38 -14.35
CA GLU A 55 8.63 -5.80 -14.07
C GLU A 55 8.52 -6.37 -12.64
N ILE A 56 9.43 -7.28 -12.26
CA ILE A 56 9.46 -7.86 -10.90
C ILE A 56 9.69 -6.77 -9.84
N LEU A 57 10.61 -5.82 -10.08
CA LEU A 57 10.84 -4.73 -9.14
C LEU A 57 9.60 -3.84 -8.96
N VAL A 58 8.90 -3.53 -10.05
CA VAL A 58 7.65 -2.77 -10.03
C VAL A 58 6.57 -3.56 -9.26
N TRP A 59 6.46 -4.86 -9.49
CA TRP A 59 5.58 -5.75 -8.73
C TRP A 59 5.95 -5.79 -7.24
N ILE A 60 7.21 -5.77 -6.85
CA ILE A 60 7.61 -5.80 -5.44
C ILE A 60 7.26 -4.47 -4.75
N VAL A 61 7.54 -3.34 -5.40
CA VAL A 61 7.35 -2.00 -4.81
C VAL A 61 5.87 -1.58 -4.83
N PHE A 62 5.16 -1.88 -5.92
CA PHE A 62 3.80 -1.43 -6.18
C PHE A 62 2.80 -2.58 -6.29
N PHE A 63 3.11 -3.74 -5.69
CA PHE A 63 2.31 -4.96 -5.73
C PHE A 63 0.80 -4.74 -5.76
N PRO A 64 0.19 -4.05 -4.76
CA PRO A 64 -1.26 -3.88 -4.73
C PRO A 64 -1.81 -3.04 -5.91
N GLN A 65 -1.07 -2.03 -6.38
CA GLN A 65 -1.49 -1.19 -7.50
C GLN A 65 -1.35 -1.90 -8.83
N VAL A 66 -0.26 -2.64 -9.04
CA VAL A 66 -0.04 -3.43 -10.27
C VAL A 66 -1.12 -4.51 -10.36
N LEU A 67 -1.41 -5.19 -9.24
CA LEU A 67 -2.49 -6.17 -9.17
C LEU A 67 -3.87 -5.55 -9.44
N ALA A 68 -4.15 -4.38 -8.86
CA ALA A 68 -5.39 -3.64 -9.12
C ALA A 68 -5.51 -3.21 -10.60
N THR A 69 -4.41 -2.76 -11.22
CA THR A 69 -4.35 -2.41 -12.65
C THR A 69 -4.59 -3.66 -13.52
N ALA A 70 -3.95 -4.79 -13.21
CA ALA A 70 -4.13 -6.03 -13.95
C ALA A 70 -5.57 -6.55 -13.88
N VAL A 71 -6.21 -6.45 -12.71
CA VAL A 71 -7.63 -6.79 -12.55
C VAL A 71 -8.52 -5.81 -13.29
N TRP A 72 -8.20 -4.51 -13.26
CA TRP A 72 -8.97 -3.49 -13.98
C TRP A 72 -8.93 -3.65 -15.50
N THR A 73 -7.79 -4.08 -16.04
CA THR A 73 -7.59 -4.34 -17.48
C THR A 73 -8.02 -5.72 -17.93
N SER A 74 -8.44 -6.60 -17.01
CA SER A 74 -8.96 -7.92 -17.34
C SER A 74 -10.38 -7.81 -17.89
N ASP A 75 -10.80 -8.72 -18.79
CA ASP A 75 -12.15 -8.78 -19.41
C ASP A 75 -13.31 -9.09 -18.44
N TRP A 76 -13.10 -8.95 -17.13
CA TRP A 76 -14.12 -9.21 -16.12
C TRP A 76 -15.22 -8.14 -16.13
N SER A 77 -16.37 -8.43 -15.52
CA SER A 77 -17.44 -7.44 -15.40
C SER A 77 -17.00 -6.24 -14.57
N GLU A 78 -17.48 -5.05 -14.93
CA GLU A 78 -17.09 -3.79 -14.29
C GLU A 78 -17.30 -3.82 -12.76
N GLY A 79 -18.44 -4.36 -12.30
CA GLY A 79 -18.72 -4.52 -10.88
C GLY A 79 -17.72 -5.43 -10.15
N LEU A 80 -17.20 -6.48 -10.82
CA LEU A 80 -16.19 -7.36 -10.25
C LEU A 80 -14.83 -6.64 -10.15
N ARG A 81 -14.46 -5.88 -11.20
CA ARG A 81 -13.23 -5.06 -11.20
C ARG A 81 -13.24 -4.06 -10.05
N ILE A 82 -14.33 -3.31 -9.89
CA ILE A 82 -14.51 -2.33 -8.81
C ILE A 82 -14.41 -3.02 -7.45
N THR A 83 -15.13 -4.13 -7.26
CA THR A 83 -15.14 -4.86 -5.98
C THR A 83 -13.74 -5.32 -5.59
N LEU A 84 -12.97 -5.85 -6.53
CA LEU A 84 -11.61 -6.32 -6.27
C LEU A 84 -10.63 -5.18 -5.99
N VAL A 85 -10.72 -4.08 -6.74
CA VAL A 85 -9.90 -2.88 -6.47
C VAL A 85 -10.17 -2.34 -5.06
N VAL A 86 -11.45 -2.25 -4.67
CA VAL A 86 -11.83 -1.83 -3.31
C VAL A 86 -11.32 -2.83 -2.28
N LEU A 87 -11.48 -4.14 -2.52
CA LEU A 87 -10.99 -5.18 -1.62
C LEU A 87 -9.47 -5.10 -1.43
N PHE A 88 -8.69 -4.97 -2.50
CA PHE A 88 -7.25 -4.81 -2.42
C PHE A 88 -6.86 -3.54 -1.67
N THR A 89 -7.55 -2.42 -1.95
CA THR A 89 -7.34 -1.16 -1.23
C THR A 89 -7.56 -1.32 0.27
N VAL A 90 -8.69 -1.91 0.67
CA VAL A 90 -9.06 -2.07 2.08
C VAL A 90 -8.16 -3.08 2.77
N VAL A 91 -7.99 -4.28 2.20
CA VAL A 91 -7.14 -5.35 2.78
C VAL A 91 -5.72 -4.85 2.96
N TRP A 92 -5.15 -4.19 1.94
CA TRP A 92 -3.78 -3.71 1.99
C TRP A 92 -3.60 -2.53 2.96
N THR A 93 -4.59 -1.64 3.03
CA THR A 93 -4.60 -0.55 4.03
C THR A 93 -4.67 -1.12 5.44
N VAL A 94 -5.53 -2.11 5.69
CA VAL A 94 -5.66 -2.77 7.00
C VAL A 94 -4.39 -3.53 7.38
N LEU A 95 -3.75 -4.24 6.45
CA LEU A 95 -2.46 -4.89 6.67
C LEU A 95 -1.34 -3.89 6.97
N SER A 96 -1.39 -2.70 6.35
CA SER A 96 -0.41 -1.64 6.54
C SER A 96 -0.57 -0.87 7.86
N ILE A 97 -1.72 -1.00 8.54
CA ILE A 97 -1.89 -0.43 9.88
C ILE A 97 -1.03 -1.24 10.85
N PRO A 98 0.01 -0.63 11.45
CA PRO A 98 0.82 -1.34 12.43
C PRO A 98 -0.05 -1.62 13.64
N ARG A 99 -0.41 -2.90 13.83
CA ARG A 99 -1.12 -3.31 15.03
C ARG A 99 -0.23 -2.98 16.23
N PRO A 100 -0.74 -2.24 17.23
CA PRO A 100 0.01 -2.07 18.46
C PRO A 100 0.27 -3.47 19.01
N LYS A 101 1.55 -3.82 19.18
CA LYS A 101 1.90 -5.04 19.91
C LYS A 101 1.28 -4.87 21.30
N THR A 102 0.20 -5.60 21.57
CA THR A 102 -0.31 -5.79 22.92
C THR A 102 0.87 -6.30 23.74
N SER A 103 1.48 -5.38 24.47
CA SER A 103 2.52 -5.70 25.43
C SER A 103 1.77 -6.48 26.49
N GLY A 104 1.86 -7.81 26.43
CA GLY A 104 1.29 -8.71 27.41
C GLY A 104 1.75 -8.25 28.78
N ARG A 105 0.81 -7.70 29.55
CA ARG A 105 1.00 -7.38 30.96
C ARG A 105 0.86 -8.72 31.69
N ARG A 106 2.00 -9.39 31.90
CA ARG A 106 2.14 -10.36 32.99
C ARG A 106 2.11 -9.62 34.32
#